data_AF-A0A078GBY7-F1
#
_entry.id   AF-A0A078GBY7-F1
#
_cell.length_a   1.000
_cell.length_b   1.000
_cell.length_c   1.000
_cell.angle_alpha   90.00
_cell.angle_beta   90.00
_cell.angle_gamma   90.00
#
_symmetry.space_group_name_H-M   'P 1'
#
loop_
_entity.id
_entity.type
_entity.pdbx_description
1 polymer ?
#
loop_
_entity_poly.entity_id
_entity_poly.type
_entity_poly.pdbx_seq_one_letter_code
_entity_poly.pdbx_strand_id
1 'polypeptide(L)'
;MEGREEEQEKRDDSRFNQTLENNVQGFLKGRSVPGKALLTRSPDPPTSYHRSFSENDAGRNDHLENPLEEEVEDHSSSQKHDNTYAGKLRSSSSGKMMVQQVQNVNIGVRSSDYGRVMKFNKVLSDTTVILEKLLELAWNGVPHYMRPDVWRLLLGYAPPNSDRREAVLRRKRLEYLESVGQFYDLPDSERSDDEINMLRQIAVDCPRSVPDVSFFQQAQVQKSLERILYTWAIRHPASGYVQGINDLVTPFLVIFLSEYLEGGVESWSMSDLSFERISDVEADCYWCLTKLLDGMQDHYTFAQPGIQRLVFKLKELVRRIDEPVARHMEEQGLEFLQFAFRWYNCLLIREIPYSIINRLWDTYLAEGDALPDFLVYIYASFLLTWSDELKKLDFQEMVMFLQHLPTHTWTDQELEMVLSRAFMWHSMFNSSPNHLAS
;
A
#
# COMPACT_ATOMS: atom_id res chain seq x y z
N MET A 1 -5.52 -19.08 -55.21
CA MET A 1 -5.89 -19.73 -53.92
C MET A 1 -5.93 -18.69 -52.80
N GLU A 2 -5.21 -17.57 -52.97
CA GLU A 2 -5.06 -16.47 -52.02
C GLU A 2 -6.38 -15.95 -51.43
N GLY A 3 -7.45 -15.82 -52.23
CA GLY A 3 -8.74 -15.28 -51.77
C GLY A 3 -9.47 -16.09 -50.69
N ARG A 4 -8.99 -17.30 -50.34
CA ARG A 4 -9.48 -18.05 -49.15
C ARG A 4 -8.58 -17.89 -47.93
N GLU A 5 -7.32 -17.52 -48.12
CA GLU A 5 -6.36 -17.30 -47.01
C GLU A 5 -6.63 -15.92 -46.40
N GLU A 6 -6.83 -14.87 -47.21
CA GLU A 6 -7.24 -13.55 -46.70
C GLU A 6 -8.60 -13.56 -45.97
N GLU A 7 -9.56 -14.38 -46.41
CA GLU A 7 -10.85 -14.54 -45.71
C GLU A 7 -10.74 -15.33 -44.40
N GLN A 8 -9.70 -16.16 -44.26
CA GLN A 8 -9.43 -16.94 -43.06
C GLN A 8 -8.72 -16.05 -42.03
N GLU A 9 -7.68 -15.33 -42.47
CA GLU A 9 -6.91 -14.36 -41.67
C GLU A 9 -7.82 -13.26 -41.10
N LYS A 10 -8.66 -12.62 -41.93
CA LYS A 10 -9.65 -11.63 -41.46
C LYS A 10 -10.70 -12.19 -40.49
N ARG A 11 -10.97 -13.50 -40.51
CA ARG A 11 -11.89 -14.15 -39.54
C ARG A 11 -11.18 -14.46 -38.23
N ASP A 12 -9.92 -14.87 -38.28
CA ASP A 12 -9.14 -15.17 -37.08
C ASP A 12 -8.75 -13.87 -36.35
N ASP A 13 -8.42 -12.78 -37.06
CA ASP A 13 -8.29 -11.42 -36.51
C ASP A 13 -9.60 -10.91 -35.86
N SER A 14 -10.72 -11.08 -36.57
CA SER A 14 -12.04 -10.71 -36.05
C SER A 14 -12.37 -11.47 -34.77
N ARG A 15 -12.03 -12.76 -34.71
CA ARG A 15 -12.23 -13.62 -33.54
C ARG A 15 -11.26 -13.33 -32.39
N PHE A 16 -10.02 -12.95 -32.68
CA PHE A 16 -9.03 -12.55 -31.69
C PHE A 16 -9.37 -11.19 -31.06
N ASN A 17 -9.69 -10.19 -31.89
CA ASN A 17 -10.20 -8.89 -31.42
C ASN A 17 -11.49 -9.06 -30.62
N GLN A 18 -12.41 -9.93 -31.05
CA GLN A 18 -13.61 -10.25 -30.27
C GLN A 18 -13.29 -11.02 -28.98
N THR A 19 -12.14 -11.70 -28.85
CA THR A 19 -11.68 -12.33 -27.61
C THR A 19 -11.03 -11.30 -26.67
N LEU A 20 -10.27 -10.35 -27.21
CA LEU A 20 -9.75 -9.19 -26.46
C LEU A 20 -10.89 -8.28 -25.98
N GLU A 21 -11.85 -7.95 -26.84
CA GLU A 21 -13.09 -7.27 -26.46
C GLU A 21 -13.89 -8.08 -25.44
N ASN A 22 -13.99 -9.41 -25.55
CA ASN A 22 -14.67 -10.22 -24.53
C ASN A 22 -13.88 -10.37 -23.23
N ASN A 23 -12.55 -10.15 -23.22
CA ASN A 23 -11.77 -10.04 -22.00
C ASN A 23 -11.97 -8.66 -21.35
N VAL A 24 -11.81 -7.57 -22.11
CA VAL A 24 -12.04 -6.19 -21.63
C VAL A 24 -13.51 -5.97 -21.22
N GLN A 25 -14.47 -6.45 -22.00
CA GLN A 25 -15.89 -6.47 -21.63
C GLN A 25 -16.19 -7.55 -20.58
N GLY A 26 -15.40 -8.62 -20.46
CA GLY A 26 -15.54 -9.63 -19.41
C GLY A 26 -15.25 -9.05 -18.02
N PHE A 27 -14.22 -8.19 -17.94
CA PHE A 27 -13.96 -7.34 -16.77
C PHE A 27 -15.08 -6.31 -16.49
N LEU A 28 -15.93 -5.98 -17.47
CA LEU A 28 -17.00 -4.97 -17.33
C LEU A 28 -18.44 -5.55 -17.26
N LYS A 29 -18.68 -6.80 -17.69
CA LYS A 29 -20.02 -7.42 -17.81
C LYS A 29 -20.50 -8.15 -16.55
N GLY A 30 -19.72 -8.15 -15.47
CA GLY A 30 -20.09 -8.72 -14.17
C GLY A 30 -21.15 -7.94 -13.38
N ARG A 31 -21.87 -6.97 -13.98
CA ARG A 31 -22.83 -6.11 -13.26
C ARG A 31 -24.17 -5.98 -14.01
N SER A 32 -25.14 -6.76 -13.53
CA SER A 32 -26.57 -6.48 -13.70
C SER A 32 -27.22 -6.62 -12.32
N VAL A 33 -27.70 -5.51 -11.77
CA VAL A 33 -28.55 -5.49 -10.57
C VAL A 33 -29.80 -4.67 -10.89
N PRO A 34 -31.01 -5.23 -10.74
CA PRO A 34 -32.24 -4.54 -11.10
C PRO A 34 -32.71 -3.56 -10.00
N GLY A 35 -33.25 -2.42 -10.45
CA GLY A 35 -34.50 -1.86 -9.93
C GLY A 35 -34.59 -1.48 -8.44
N LYS A 36 -34.54 -0.17 -8.18
CA LYS A 36 -35.01 0.51 -6.96
C LYS A 36 -36.24 -0.17 -6.30
N ALA A 37 -36.13 -0.47 -5.01
CA ALA A 37 -37.26 -0.59 -4.10
C ALA A 37 -37.18 0.53 -3.04
N LEU A 38 -38.27 1.28 -2.84
CA LEU A 38 -38.34 2.27 -1.76
C LEU A 38 -38.49 1.57 -0.41
N LEU A 39 -37.68 1.98 0.57
CA LEU A 39 -38.09 1.92 1.98
C LEU A 39 -37.96 3.31 2.61
N THR A 40 -39.08 3.80 3.11
CA THR A 40 -39.24 5.11 3.72
C THR A 40 -38.85 5.07 5.19
N ARG A 41 -37.90 5.93 5.59
CA ARG A 41 -37.90 6.58 6.91
C ARG A 41 -37.18 7.93 6.80
N SER A 42 -37.80 8.96 7.37
CA SER A 42 -37.38 10.37 7.25
C SER A 42 -36.30 10.76 8.28
N PRO A 43 -35.62 11.91 8.10
CA PRO A 43 -34.22 12.07 8.49
C PRO A 43 -33.99 12.95 9.72
N ASP A 44 -32.77 12.86 10.26
CA ASP A 44 -32.10 13.95 10.97
C ASP A 44 -30.98 14.54 10.08
N PRO A 45 -30.70 15.86 10.16
CA PRO A 45 -29.93 16.58 9.14
C PRO A 45 -28.40 16.51 9.33
N PRO A 46 -27.60 16.63 8.24
CA PRO A 46 -26.14 16.66 8.32
C PRO A 46 -25.63 18.05 8.76
N THR A 47 -24.79 18.09 9.78
CA THR A 47 -24.02 19.30 10.14
C THR A 47 -22.81 19.47 9.24
N SER A 48 -22.77 20.60 8.53
CA SER A 48 -21.64 21.01 7.69
C SER A 48 -20.43 21.42 8.53
N TYR A 49 -19.33 20.66 8.49
CA TYR A 49 -18.06 21.09 9.06
C TYR A 49 -17.28 21.98 8.09
N HIS A 50 -17.50 23.29 8.20
CA HIS A 50 -16.53 24.27 7.71
C HIS A 50 -15.27 24.21 8.58
N ARG A 51 -14.09 24.15 7.95
CA ARG A 51 -12.81 24.44 8.61
C ARG A 51 -12.83 25.88 9.13
N SER A 52 -12.51 26.05 10.41
CA SER A 52 -11.99 27.31 10.96
C SER A 52 -10.90 27.00 11.97
N PHE A 53 -9.76 27.66 11.81
CA PHE A 53 -8.67 27.68 12.78
C PHE A 53 -9.07 28.55 13.97
N SER A 54 -8.64 28.19 15.18
CA SER A 54 -8.41 29.15 16.26
C SER A 54 -7.24 28.70 17.12
N GLU A 55 -6.33 29.63 17.37
CA GLU A 55 -5.22 29.49 18.31
C GLU A 55 -5.70 29.76 19.75
N ASN A 56 -4.84 29.39 20.71
CA ASN A 56 -4.72 29.92 22.08
C ASN A 56 -5.97 29.99 22.98
N ASP A 57 -5.86 29.40 24.18
CA ASP A 57 -5.72 30.26 25.37
C ASP A 57 -4.96 29.58 26.52
N ALA A 58 -4.39 30.38 27.41
CA ALA A 58 -3.52 29.93 28.49
C ALA A 58 -3.93 30.50 29.87
N GLY A 59 -4.57 29.66 30.68
CA GLY A 59 -4.58 29.69 32.15
C GLY A 59 -5.38 30.78 32.87
N ARG A 60 -6.03 30.40 33.98
CA ARG A 60 -5.94 31.08 35.29
C ARG A 60 -6.55 30.24 36.42
N ASN A 61 -5.98 30.32 37.63
CA ASN A 61 -6.60 29.87 38.88
C ASN A 61 -7.59 30.91 39.41
N ASP A 62 -8.57 30.49 40.24
CA ASP A 62 -8.68 30.98 41.63
C ASP A 62 -9.75 30.24 42.48
N HIS A 63 -9.26 29.68 43.61
CA HIS A 63 -9.78 29.59 45.00
C HIS A 63 -11.27 29.46 45.44
N LEU A 64 -11.38 28.94 46.69
CA LEU A 64 -12.51 28.81 47.64
C LEU A 64 -13.35 27.51 47.47
N GLU A 65 -13.68 26.72 48.50
CA GLU A 65 -13.56 26.86 49.97
C GLU A 65 -13.34 25.49 50.67
N ASN A 66 -13.06 25.47 51.99
CA ASN A 66 -12.61 24.33 52.82
C ASN A 66 -13.47 24.28 54.12
N PRO A 67 -13.23 23.44 55.14
CA PRO A 67 -13.09 21.97 55.25
C PRO A 67 -14.16 21.34 56.20
N LEU A 68 -14.10 20.02 56.43
CA LEU A 68 -14.39 19.43 57.75
C LEU A 68 -13.36 18.32 58.07
N GLU A 69 -12.96 18.25 59.34
CA GLU A 69 -11.93 17.37 59.90
C GLU A 69 -12.56 16.21 60.68
N GLU A 70 -11.77 15.14 60.90
CA GLU A 70 -11.84 14.08 61.94
C GLU A 70 -11.28 12.77 61.32
N GLU A 71 -10.44 11.96 61.97
CA GLU A 71 -9.60 12.13 63.17
C GLU A 71 -8.47 11.07 63.07
N VAL A 72 -7.37 11.21 63.82
CA VAL A 72 -6.26 10.24 63.83
C VAL A 72 -6.10 9.64 65.22
N GLU A 73 -6.17 8.31 65.34
CA GLU A 73 -5.60 7.60 66.48
C GLU A 73 -4.61 6.52 66.04
N ASP A 74 -3.50 6.45 66.80
CA ASP A 74 -2.30 5.65 66.55
C ASP A 74 -2.07 4.73 67.75
N HIS A 75 -1.82 3.44 67.53
CA HIS A 75 -1.41 2.50 68.57
C HIS A 75 -0.34 1.53 68.09
N SER A 76 0.76 1.48 68.85
CA SER A 76 2.04 0.89 68.47
C SER A 76 2.46 -0.28 69.37
N SER A 77 3.44 -1.08 68.90
CA SER A 77 4.08 -2.23 69.57
C SER A 77 3.21 -3.50 69.69
N SER A 78 3.67 -4.76 69.71
CA SER A 78 5.00 -5.43 69.66
C SER A 78 4.75 -6.94 69.35
N GLN A 79 5.67 -7.83 68.91
CA GLN A 79 7.10 -7.77 68.53
C GLN A 79 7.48 -9.01 67.67
N LYS A 80 8.57 -8.95 66.89
CA LYS A 80 9.47 -10.04 66.37
C LYS A 80 8.95 -11.46 66.08
N HIS A 81 9.23 -11.93 64.86
CA HIS A 81 10.08 -13.12 64.64
C HIS A 81 10.71 -13.11 63.24
N ASP A 82 12.03 -13.34 63.16
CA ASP A 82 12.77 -13.47 61.89
C ASP A 82 12.48 -14.82 61.21
N ASN A 83 12.39 -14.82 59.87
CA ASN A 83 13.12 -15.82 59.09
C ASN A 83 13.38 -15.38 57.64
N THR A 84 14.67 -15.40 57.29
CA THR A 84 15.23 -15.07 55.97
C THR A 84 14.78 -16.00 54.84
N TYR A 85 14.28 -15.42 53.73
CA TYR A 85 14.54 -15.93 52.38
C TYR A 85 14.72 -14.76 51.41
N ALA A 86 15.87 -14.72 50.72
CA ALA A 86 16.26 -13.60 49.87
C ALA A 86 15.73 -13.76 48.43
N GLY A 87 14.64 -13.06 48.10
CA GLY A 87 14.11 -12.93 46.74
C GLY A 87 14.26 -11.51 46.21
N LYS A 88 15.38 -11.21 45.53
CA LYS A 88 15.73 -9.83 45.12
C LYS A 88 15.04 -9.43 43.81
N LEU A 89 13.80 -8.95 43.91
CA LEU A 89 13.11 -8.26 42.81
C LEU A 89 13.96 -7.06 42.33
N ARG A 90 14.30 -7.05 41.04
CA ARG A 90 14.94 -5.92 40.36
C ARG A 90 14.06 -5.47 39.20
N SER A 91 13.56 -4.24 39.28
CA SER A 91 12.99 -3.51 38.16
C SER A 91 14.05 -3.37 37.05
N SER A 92 13.83 -4.00 35.90
CA SER A 92 14.75 -3.93 34.76
C SER A 92 14.50 -2.68 33.93
N SER A 93 15.45 -1.75 33.96
CA SER A 93 15.47 -0.56 33.10
C SER A 93 15.73 -0.93 31.64
N SER A 94 14.75 -0.75 30.75
CA SER A 94 14.81 -1.13 29.33
C SER A 94 15.80 -0.32 28.46
N GLY A 95 16.51 0.67 29.02
CA GLY A 95 17.37 1.61 28.28
C GLY A 95 18.81 1.14 27.98
N LYS A 96 19.15 -0.16 28.09
CA LYS A 96 20.56 -0.63 27.96
C LYS A 96 20.84 -1.77 26.97
N MET A 97 19.83 -2.44 26.40
CA MET A 97 20.09 -3.51 25.41
C MET A 97 20.40 -2.98 23.99
N MET A 98 19.97 -1.76 23.66
CA MET A 98 20.02 -1.23 22.29
C MET A 98 21.43 -0.90 21.77
N VAL A 99 22.42 -0.73 22.64
CA VAL A 99 23.81 -0.37 22.26
C VAL A 99 24.66 -1.60 21.93
N GLN A 100 24.25 -2.80 22.36
CA GLN A 100 25.11 -3.99 22.33
C GLN A 100 24.86 -4.93 21.13
N GLN A 101 23.78 -4.74 20.36
CA GLN A 101 23.51 -5.50 19.13
C GLN A 101 24.25 -4.97 17.89
N VAL A 102 24.80 -3.75 17.92
CA VAL A 102 25.53 -3.15 16.78
C VAL A 102 26.86 -3.86 16.48
N GLN A 103 27.38 -4.69 17.41
CA GLN A 103 28.70 -5.31 17.27
C GLN A 103 28.72 -6.73 16.68
N ASN A 104 27.56 -7.36 16.38
CA ASN A 104 27.53 -8.79 16.00
C ASN A 104 26.72 -9.14 14.73
N VAL A 105 26.29 -8.17 13.92
CA VAL A 105 25.76 -8.45 12.57
C VAL A 105 26.88 -8.29 11.54
N ASN A 106 27.74 -9.30 11.45
CA ASN A 106 28.87 -9.31 10.51
C ASN A 106 28.46 -9.82 9.13
N ILE A 107 27.56 -9.08 8.46
CA ILE A 107 27.15 -9.32 7.06
C ILE A 107 27.33 -8.02 6.27
N GLY A 108 28.51 -7.86 5.67
CA GLY A 108 28.70 -7.15 4.39
C GLY A 108 28.11 -5.74 4.17
N VAL A 109 27.76 -4.98 5.21
CA VAL A 109 27.19 -3.63 5.05
C VAL A 109 28.19 -2.74 4.33
N ARG A 110 27.86 -2.33 3.09
CA ARG A 110 28.73 -1.44 2.31
C ARG A 110 28.81 -0.09 3.02
N SER A 111 29.94 0.61 2.89
CA SER A 111 30.18 1.91 3.56
C SER A 111 29.06 2.95 3.29
N SER A 112 28.44 2.88 2.11
CA SER A 112 27.26 3.66 1.71
C SER A 112 26.04 3.44 2.62
N ASP A 113 25.79 2.20 3.04
CA ASP A 113 24.57 1.80 3.73
C ASP A 113 24.62 2.17 5.21
N TYR A 114 25.80 2.08 5.84
CA TYR A 114 26.02 2.59 7.20
C TYR A 114 25.74 4.10 7.29
N GLY A 115 26.20 4.86 6.29
CA GLY A 115 25.91 6.29 6.20
C GLY A 115 24.42 6.61 6.00
N ARG A 116 23.70 5.81 5.21
CA ARG A 116 22.23 5.91 5.04
C ARG A 116 21.51 5.63 6.36
N VAL A 117 21.82 4.50 7.01
CA VAL A 117 21.27 4.10 8.31
C VAL A 117 21.43 5.18 9.38
N MET A 118 22.61 5.81 9.47
CA MET A 118 22.84 6.89 10.45
C MET A 118 21.97 8.13 10.21
N LYS A 119 21.62 8.44 8.95
CA LYS A 119 20.68 9.54 8.64
C LYS A 119 19.26 9.22 9.11
N PHE A 120 18.76 8.01 8.81
CA PHE A 120 17.44 7.57 9.29
C PHE A 120 17.37 7.52 10.81
N ASN A 121 18.35 6.90 11.48
CA ASN A 121 18.39 6.84 12.95
C ASN A 121 18.37 8.23 13.58
N LYS A 122 19.09 9.20 13.01
CA LYS A 122 19.06 10.59 13.48
C LYS A 122 17.64 11.18 13.43
N VAL A 123 16.95 11.07 12.29
CA VAL A 123 15.59 11.62 12.09
C VAL A 123 14.54 10.89 12.94
N LEU A 124 14.66 9.57 13.10
CA LEU A 124 13.72 8.76 13.88
C LEU A 124 13.94 8.85 15.40
N SER A 125 15.12 9.31 15.85
CA SER A 125 15.43 9.50 17.27
C SER A 125 14.86 10.78 17.89
N ASP A 126 14.42 11.74 17.06
CA ASP A 126 13.78 12.98 17.52
C ASP A 126 12.42 12.67 18.19
N THR A 127 12.08 13.40 19.27
CA THR A 127 10.81 13.22 20.01
C THR A 127 9.58 13.42 19.10
N THR A 128 9.71 14.26 18.09
CA THR A 128 8.74 14.41 17.00
C THR A 128 9.49 14.31 15.69
N VAL A 129 9.19 13.26 14.92
CA VAL A 129 9.82 13.01 13.62
C VAL A 129 9.41 14.12 12.63
N ILE A 130 10.39 14.73 11.98
CA ILE A 130 10.15 15.72 10.91
C ILE A 130 9.89 14.95 9.62
N LEU A 131 8.62 14.87 9.20
CA LEU A 131 8.19 14.02 8.10
C LEU A 131 8.83 14.41 6.77
N GLU A 132 9.02 15.70 6.49
CA GLU A 132 9.63 16.21 5.27
C GLU A 132 11.04 15.63 5.06
N LYS A 133 11.86 15.61 6.13
CA LYS A 133 13.19 15.00 6.12
C LYS A 133 13.14 13.49 5.98
N LEU A 134 12.08 12.84 6.46
CA LEU A 134 11.92 11.39 6.32
C LEU A 134 11.52 11.01 4.90
N LEU A 135 10.64 11.78 4.26
CA LEU A 135 10.26 11.65 2.84
C LEU A 135 11.50 11.83 1.94
N GLU A 136 12.29 12.90 2.12
CA GLU A 136 13.54 13.14 1.39
C GLU A 136 14.54 11.97 1.47
N LEU A 137 14.66 11.34 2.65
CA LEU A 137 15.53 10.19 2.86
C LEU A 137 14.95 8.91 2.23
N ALA A 138 13.65 8.67 2.38
CA ALA A 138 12.95 7.48 1.89
C ALA A 138 12.89 7.41 0.36
N TRP A 139 12.84 8.55 -0.33
CA TRP A 139 12.83 8.63 -1.79
C TRP A 139 13.98 7.85 -2.44
N ASN A 140 15.14 7.84 -1.79
CA ASN A 140 16.37 7.16 -2.23
C ASN A 140 16.51 5.73 -1.63
N GLY A 141 15.40 5.09 -1.25
CA GLY A 141 15.35 3.76 -0.66
C GLY A 141 15.58 3.74 0.87
N VAL A 142 14.75 2.97 1.56
CA VAL A 142 14.78 2.80 3.02
C VAL A 142 15.55 1.52 3.38
N PRO A 143 16.44 1.54 4.40
CA PRO A 143 17.09 0.31 4.88
C PRO A 143 16.06 -0.74 5.33
N HIS A 144 16.24 -2.00 4.92
CA HIS A 144 15.24 -3.06 5.05
C HIS A 144 14.54 -3.12 6.43
N TYR A 145 15.33 -3.23 7.50
CA TYR A 145 14.84 -3.35 8.88
C TYR A 145 14.21 -2.07 9.45
N MET A 146 14.27 -0.95 8.72
CA MET A 146 13.67 0.33 9.10
C MET A 146 12.35 0.59 8.36
N ARG A 147 12.05 -0.18 7.30
CA ARG A 147 10.81 -0.03 6.53
C ARG A 147 9.53 -0.11 7.37
N PRO A 148 9.37 -1.01 8.36
CA PRO A 148 8.14 -1.09 9.15
C PRO A 148 7.79 0.24 9.82
N ASP A 149 8.70 0.83 10.59
CA ASP A 149 8.51 2.12 11.23
C ASP A 149 8.36 3.27 10.23
N VAL A 150 9.20 3.29 9.19
CA VAL A 150 9.19 4.37 8.19
C VAL A 150 7.89 4.36 7.40
N TRP A 151 7.45 3.22 6.87
CA TRP A 151 6.21 3.13 6.08
C TRP A 151 4.98 3.52 6.90
N ARG A 152 4.88 3.09 8.17
CA ARG A 152 3.80 3.55 9.08
C ARG A 152 3.80 5.08 9.26
N LEU A 153 4.97 5.70 9.33
CA LEU A 153 5.12 7.16 9.47
C LEU A 153 4.80 7.91 8.18
N LEU A 154 5.29 7.45 7.02
CA LEU A 154 5.05 8.10 5.72
C LEU A 154 3.57 8.09 5.35
N LEU A 155 2.86 7.00 5.63
CA LEU A 155 1.42 6.88 5.43
C LEU A 155 0.57 7.60 6.51
N GLY A 156 1.19 8.28 7.47
CA GLY A 156 0.49 8.96 8.57
C GLY A 156 -0.33 8.03 9.46
N TYR A 157 -0.05 6.72 9.45
CA TYR A 157 -0.69 5.73 10.31
C TYR A 157 -0.10 5.77 11.73
N ALA A 158 1.23 5.77 11.82
CA ALA A 158 1.95 6.10 13.05
C ALA A 158 2.05 7.63 13.20
N PRO A 159 1.75 8.22 14.37
CA PRO A 159 1.98 9.64 14.60
C PRO A 159 3.48 9.96 14.65
N PRO A 160 3.89 11.19 14.25
CA PRO A 160 5.29 11.60 14.30
C PRO A 160 5.85 11.69 15.73
N ASN A 161 5.00 12.02 16.72
CA ASN A 161 5.37 12.07 18.13
C ASN A 161 5.60 10.65 18.68
N SER A 162 6.80 10.36 19.17
CA SER A 162 7.21 9.01 19.57
C SER A 162 6.51 8.52 20.86
N ASP A 163 6.21 9.42 21.79
CA ASP A 163 5.49 9.17 23.03
C ASP A 163 4.06 8.64 22.83
N ARG A 164 3.39 9.10 21.75
CA ARG A 164 2.02 8.72 21.41
C ARG A 164 1.92 7.52 20.48
N ARG A 165 3.02 7.15 19.80
CA ARG A 165 3.02 6.15 18.70
C ARG A 165 2.43 4.81 19.12
N GLU A 166 3.00 4.21 20.17
CA GLU A 166 2.60 2.89 20.66
C GLU A 166 1.17 2.85 21.23
N ALA A 167 0.67 3.97 21.77
CA ALA A 167 -0.71 4.08 22.21
C ALA A 167 -1.70 4.17 21.04
N VAL A 168 -1.33 4.87 19.97
CA VAL A 168 -2.15 4.99 18.76
C VAL A 168 -2.19 3.67 17.98
N LEU A 169 -1.03 3.02 17.79
CA LEU A 169 -0.95 1.72 17.09
C LEU A 169 -1.80 0.66 17.78
N ARG A 170 -1.62 0.43 19.09
CA ARG A 170 -2.44 -0.53 19.85
C ARG A 170 -3.94 -0.24 19.77
N ARG A 171 -4.36 1.02 19.91
CA ARG A 171 -5.77 1.40 19.76
C ARG A 171 -6.30 1.09 18.35
N LYS A 172 -5.49 1.33 17.31
CA LYS A 172 -5.85 1.06 15.92
C LYS A 172 -5.87 -0.44 15.59
N ARG A 173 -5.02 -1.24 16.21
CA ARG A 173 -5.02 -2.71 16.11
C ARG A 173 -6.30 -3.32 16.70
N LEU A 174 -6.72 -2.83 17.88
CA LEU A 174 -8.01 -3.18 18.46
C LEU A 174 -9.20 -2.74 17.57
N GLU A 175 -9.19 -1.51 17.06
CA GLU A 175 -10.24 -0.99 16.15
C GLU A 175 -10.39 -1.83 14.86
N TYR A 176 -9.30 -2.42 14.36
CA TYR A 176 -9.33 -3.39 13.27
C TYR A 176 -9.92 -4.73 13.70
N LEU A 177 -9.44 -5.31 14.80
CA LEU A 177 -9.92 -6.60 15.31
C LEU A 177 -11.43 -6.57 15.64
N GLU A 178 -11.91 -5.48 16.23
CA GLU A 178 -13.35 -5.22 16.43
C GLU A 178 -14.11 -5.16 15.10
N SER A 179 -13.53 -4.55 14.06
CA SER A 179 -14.13 -4.52 12.71
C SER A 179 -14.18 -5.90 12.05
N VAL A 180 -13.14 -6.74 12.22
CA VAL A 180 -13.13 -8.12 11.73
C VAL A 180 -14.25 -8.92 12.41
N GLY A 181 -14.37 -8.83 13.73
CA GLY A 181 -15.46 -9.46 14.48
C GLY A 181 -16.86 -8.96 14.09
N GLN A 182 -16.98 -7.68 13.73
CA GLN A 182 -18.26 -7.07 13.31
C GLN A 182 -18.69 -7.48 11.88
N PHE A 183 -17.75 -7.70 10.95
CA PHE A 183 -18.07 -7.88 9.53
C PHE A 183 -17.66 -9.25 8.96
N TYR A 184 -16.43 -9.70 9.24
CA TYR A 184 -15.87 -10.93 8.63
C TYR A 184 -16.24 -12.19 9.41
N ASP A 185 -16.32 -12.14 10.73
CA ASP A 185 -16.63 -13.33 11.55
C ASP A 185 -18.14 -13.67 11.63
N LEU A 186 -18.99 -12.92 10.91
CA LEU A 186 -20.41 -13.21 10.76
C LEU A 186 -20.64 -14.56 10.04
N PRO A 187 -21.76 -15.27 10.32
CA PRO A 187 -22.17 -16.43 9.55
C PRO A 187 -22.78 -16.01 8.20
N ASP A 188 -22.63 -16.85 7.17
CA ASP A 188 -23.16 -16.56 5.82
C ASP A 188 -24.69 -16.34 5.79
N SER A 189 -25.43 -16.84 6.78
CA SER A 189 -26.88 -16.61 6.93
C SER A 189 -27.25 -15.17 7.31
N GLU A 190 -26.30 -14.38 7.80
CA GLU A 190 -26.50 -12.97 8.17
C GLU A 190 -26.00 -12.00 7.09
N ARG A 191 -25.38 -12.52 6.03
CA ARG A 191 -24.86 -11.74 4.90
C ARG A 191 -25.91 -11.51 3.82
N SER A 192 -25.82 -10.37 3.17
CA SER A 192 -26.49 -10.12 1.88
C SER A 192 -25.84 -10.92 0.75
N ASP A 193 -26.59 -11.14 -0.34
CA ASP A 193 -26.06 -11.80 -1.54
C ASP A 193 -24.84 -11.05 -2.12
N ASP A 194 -24.83 -9.72 -2.05
CA ASP A 194 -23.72 -8.89 -2.50
C ASP A 194 -22.44 -9.11 -1.67
N GLU A 195 -22.56 -9.22 -0.34
CA GLU A 195 -21.44 -9.56 0.56
C GLU A 195 -20.89 -10.97 0.32
N ILE A 196 -21.78 -11.95 0.09
CA ILE A 196 -21.40 -13.33 -0.24
C ILE A 196 -20.66 -13.36 -1.59
N ASN A 197 -21.15 -12.63 -2.59
CA ASN A 197 -20.48 -12.55 -3.90
C ASN A 197 -19.13 -11.83 -3.81
N MET A 198 -19.03 -10.78 -2.98
CA MET A 198 -17.78 -10.08 -2.70
C MET A 198 -16.74 -11.00 -2.03
N LEU A 199 -17.13 -11.76 -1.00
CA LEU A 199 -16.26 -12.77 -0.37
C LEU A 199 -15.79 -13.83 -1.35
N ARG A 200 -16.70 -14.36 -2.19
CA ARG A 200 -16.33 -15.34 -3.23
C ARG A 200 -15.31 -14.77 -4.21
N GLN A 201 -15.45 -13.50 -4.62
CA GLN A 201 -14.49 -12.86 -5.51
C GLN A 201 -13.11 -12.73 -4.84
N ILE A 202 -13.06 -12.27 -3.59
CA ILE A 202 -11.82 -12.15 -2.80
C ILE A 202 -11.15 -13.52 -2.62
N ALA A 203 -11.91 -14.56 -2.25
CA ALA A 203 -11.40 -15.92 -2.07
C ALA A 203 -10.88 -16.58 -3.37
N VAL A 204 -11.36 -16.12 -4.54
CA VAL A 204 -10.84 -16.54 -5.86
C VAL A 204 -9.59 -15.75 -6.26
N ASP A 205 -9.40 -14.53 -5.77
CA ASP A 205 -8.25 -13.67 -6.08
C ASP A 205 -7.06 -13.86 -5.12
N CYS A 206 -7.29 -14.11 -3.83
CA CYS A 206 -6.21 -14.27 -2.85
C CYS A 206 -5.21 -15.38 -3.24
N PRO A 207 -5.61 -16.59 -3.66
CA PRO A 207 -4.66 -17.62 -4.11
C PRO A 207 -3.91 -17.27 -5.41
N ARG A 208 -4.42 -16.32 -6.19
CA ARG A 208 -3.82 -15.88 -7.47
C ARG A 208 -2.96 -14.63 -7.33
N SER A 209 -2.81 -14.10 -6.10
CA SER A 209 -2.00 -12.93 -5.78
C SER A 209 -0.52 -13.32 -5.76
N VAL A 210 0.32 -12.61 -6.52
CA VAL A 210 1.79 -12.79 -6.60
C VAL A 210 2.18 -14.29 -6.68
N PRO A 211 1.79 -15.01 -7.76
CA PRO A 211 1.87 -16.47 -7.82
C PRO A 211 3.29 -17.03 -7.75
N ASP A 212 4.30 -16.26 -8.18
CA ASP A 212 5.71 -16.66 -8.19
C ASP A 212 6.37 -16.67 -6.80
N VAL A 213 5.69 -16.15 -5.78
CA VAL A 213 6.18 -16.12 -4.39
C VAL A 213 5.36 -17.09 -3.54
N SER A 214 5.96 -18.25 -3.25
CA SER A 214 5.32 -19.39 -2.56
C SER A 214 4.71 -19.06 -1.19
N PHE A 215 5.19 -18.00 -0.52
CA PHE A 215 4.64 -17.52 0.74
C PHE A 215 3.15 -17.15 0.65
N PHE A 216 2.71 -16.49 -0.43
CA PHE A 216 1.30 -16.13 -0.63
C PHE A 216 0.40 -17.33 -0.95
N GLN A 217 0.99 -18.50 -1.20
CA GLN A 217 0.27 -19.75 -1.39
C GLN A 217 -0.04 -20.48 -0.07
N GLN A 218 0.43 -19.96 1.08
CA GLN A 218 0.08 -20.49 2.40
C GLN A 218 -1.36 -20.11 2.77
N ALA A 219 -2.16 -21.10 3.17
CA ALA A 219 -3.57 -20.89 3.53
C ALA A 219 -3.78 -19.88 4.69
N GLN A 220 -2.82 -19.73 5.60
CA GLN A 220 -2.87 -18.70 6.65
C GLN A 220 -2.69 -17.30 6.07
N VAL A 221 -1.76 -17.11 5.11
CA VAL A 221 -1.55 -15.85 4.39
C VAL A 221 -2.80 -15.47 3.60
N GLN A 222 -3.39 -16.42 2.86
CA GLN A 222 -4.61 -16.19 2.10
C GLN A 222 -5.77 -15.75 3.00
N LYS A 223 -5.95 -16.38 4.16
CA LYS A 223 -6.95 -15.96 5.16
C LYS A 223 -6.70 -14.57 5.73
N SER A 224 -5.43 -14.18 5.92
CA SER A 224 -5.06 -12.82 6.33
C SER A 224 -5.44 -11.80 5.25
N LEU A 225 -5.11 -12.08 3.99
CA LEU A 225 -5.51 -11.25 2.84
C LEU A 225 -7.03 -11.13 2.72
N GLU A 226 -7.77 -12.24 2.84
CA GLU A 226 -9.24 -12.24 2.83
C GLU A 226 -9.84 -11.33 3.91
N ARG A 227 -9.37 -11.43 5.16
CA ARG A 227 -9.83 -10.56 6.27
C ARG A 227 -9.56 -9.09 6.00
N ILE A 228 -8.33 -8.74 5.60
CA ILE A 228 -7.94 -7.36 5.29
C ILE A 228 -8.80 -6.80 4.15
N LEU A 229 -8.91 -7.53 3.04
CA LEU A 229 -9.60 -7.08 1.83
C LEU A 229 -11.11 -6.95 2.04
N TYR A 230 -11.75 -7.91 2.72
CA TYR A 230 -13.19 -7.84 2.97
C TYR A 230 -13.54 -6.73 3.95
N THR A 231 -12.79 -6.62 5.07
CA THR A 231 -12.97 -5.55 6.07
C THR A 231 -12.71 -4.16 5.48
N TRP A 232 -11.82 -4.07 4.47
CA TRP A 232 -11.65 -2.83 3.69
C TRP A 232 -12.85 -2.60 2.77
N ALA A 233 -13.20 -3.56 1.92
CA ALA A 233 -14.24 -3.41 0.90
C ALA A 233 -15.61 -3.06 1.47
N ILE A 234 -16.03 -3.71 2.56
CA ILE A 234 -17.32 -3.44 3.22
C ILE A 234 -17.42 -2.02 3.80
N ARG A 235 -16.28 -1.44 4.20
CA ARG A 235 -16.19 -0.08 4.74
C ARG A 235 -16.03 0.99 3.65
N HIS A 236 -15.85 0.60 2.38
CA HIS A 236 -15.69 1.50 1.24
C HIS A 236 -16.71 1.17 0.11
N PRO A 237 -18.04 1.28 0.37
CA PRO A 237 -19.08 0.82 -0.56
C PRO A 237 -19.12 1.55 -1.91
N ALA A 238 -18.46 2.70 -2.05
CA ALA A 238 -18.30 3.38 -3.35
C ALA A 238 -17.36 2.64 -4.32
N SER A 239 -16.49 1.78 -3.78
CA SER A 239 -15.58 0.89 -4.52
C SER A 239 -16.03 -0.56 -4.41
N GLY A 240 -16.34 -1.02 -3.18
CA GLY A 240 -16.41 -2.44 -2.86
C GLY A 240 -15.05 -3.10 -3.05
N TYR A 241 -15.03 -4.40 -3.32
CA TYR A 241 -13.80 -5.07 -3.75
C TYR A 241 -13.57 -4.87 -5.25
N VAL A 242 -12.34 -4.50 -5.62
CA VAL A 242 -11.88 -4.40 -7.01
C VAL A 242 -10.62 -5.24 -7.16
N GLN A 243 -10.61 -6.15 -8.13
CA GLN A 243 -9.45 -6.98 -8.44
C GLN A 243 -8.25 -6.11 -8.78
N GLY A 244 -7.10 -6.37 -8.16
CA GLY A 244 -5.92 -5.51 -8.15
C GLY A 244 -5.57 -5.04 -6.74
N ILE A 245 -6.57 -4.69 -5.92
CA ILE A 245 -6.36 -4.29 -4.51
C ILE A 245 -5.72 -5.45 -3.72
N ASN A 246 -6.03 -6.69 -4.07
CA ASN A 246 -5.41 -7.89 -3.51
C ASN A 246 -3.87 -7.87 -3.59
N ASP A 247 -3.30 -7.36 -4.69
CA ASP A 247 -1.84 -7.28 -4.86
C ASP A 247 -1.27 -6.18 -3.96
N LEU A 248 -1.98 -5.06 -3.77
CA LEU A 248 -1.52 -3.90 -2.99
C LEU A 248 -1.36 -4.18 -1.49
N VAL A 249 -2.00 -5.23 -0.96
CA VAL A 249 -1.80 -5.66 0.43
C VAL A 249 -0.46 -6.36 0.62
N THR A 250 0.05 -7.01 -0.43
CA THR A 250 1.20 -7.92 -0.33
C THR A 250 2.50 -7.26 0.13
N PRO A 251 2.87 -6.03 -0.28
CA PRO A 251 4.10 -5.39 0.19
C PRO A 251 4.00 -5.02 1.67
N PHE A 252 2.85 -4.49 2.12
CA PHE A 252 2.60 -4.21 3.54
C PHE A 252 2.73 -5.47 4.40
N LEU A 253 2.15 -6.58 3.95
CA LEU A 253 2.21 -7.85 4.67
C LEU A 253 3.66 -8.34 4.82
N VAL A 254 4.46 -8.29 3.75
CA VAL A 254 5.88 -8.68 3.80
C VAL A 254 6.70 -7.73 4.69
N ILE A 255 6.46 -6.42 4.61
CA ILE A 255 7.18 -5.45 5.44
C ILE A 255 6.87 -5.64 6.92
N PHE A 256 5.60 -5.72 7.34
CA PHE A 256 5.28 -5.85 8.77
C PHE A 256 5.56 -7.24 9.34
N LEU A 257 5.57 -8.30 8.53
CA LEU A 257 6.06 -9.61 8.96
C LEU A 257 7.58 -9.63 9.22
N SER A 258 8.35 -8.79 8.53
CA SER A 258 9.82 -8.72 8.69
C SER A 258 10.30 -8.24 10.07
N GLU A 259 9.39 -7.71 10.92
CA GLU A 259 9.67 -7.41 12.33
C GLU A 259 9.70 -8.66 13.22
N TYR A 260 9.08 -9.76 12.75
CA TYR A 260 8.89 -10.98 13.52
C TYR A 260 9.56 -12.21 12.90
N LEU A 261 9.86 -12.17 11.61
CA LEU A 261 10.45 -13.26 10.83
C LEU A 261 11.78 -12.83 10.21
N GLU A 262 12.82 -13.64 10.41
CA GLU A 262 14.16 -13.43 9.85
C GLU A 262 14.34 -14.20 8.53
N GLY A 263 15.37 -13.87 7.75
CA GLY A 263 15.63 -14.52 6.46
C GLY A 263 14.76 -13.97 5.32
N GLY A 264 14.76 -14.69 4.19
CA GLY A 264 13.95 -14.35 3.01
C GLY A 264 12.54 -14.94 3.07
N VAL A 265 11.62 -14.30 2.36
CA VAL A 265 10.17 -14.62 2.33
C VAL A 265 9.91 -16.08 1.94
N GLU A 266 10.78 -16.68 1.14
CA GLU A 266 10.77 -18.09 0.75
C GLU A 266 10.93 -19.08 1.91
N SER A 267 11.49 -18.64 3.04
CA SER A 267 11.67 -19.44 4.27
C SER A 267 10.62 -19.20 5.36
N TRP A 268 9.73 -18.23 5.16
CA TRP A 268 8.77 -17.79 6.18
C TRP A 268 7.57 -18.72 6.32
N SER A 269 7.08 -18.88 7.55
CA SER A 269 5.87 -19.62 7.89
C SER A 269 5.01 -18.77 8.84
N MET A 270 3.74 -18.53 8.46
CA MET A 270 2.79 -17.85 9.35
C MET A 270 2.50 -18.65 10.63
N SER A 271 2.77 -19.96 10.64
CA SER A 271 2.57 -20.83 11.81
C SER A 271 3.62 -20.62 12.91
N ASP A 272 4.69 -19.88 12.61
CA ASP A 272 5.74 -19.53 13.56
C ASP A 272 5.34 -18.31 14.42
N LEU A 273 4.18 -17.69 14.11
CA LEU A 273 3.64 -16.51 14.78
C LEU A 273 2.40 -16.86 15.62
N SER A 274 2.31 -16.22 16.79
CA SER A 274 1.09 -16.19 17.61
C SER A 274 -0.04 -15.44 16.91
N PHE A 275 -1.29 -15.84 17.16
CA PHE A 275 -2.49 -15.13 16.68
C PHE A 275 -2.47 -13.60 16.91
N GLU A 276 -2.00 -13.15 18.08
CA GLU A 276 -1.88 -11.72 18.42
C GLU A 276 -0.98 -10.96 17.42
N ARG A 277 0.23 -11.48 17.15
CA ARG A 277 1.14 -10.92 16.13
C ARG A 277 0.54 -10.90 14.73
N ILE A 278 -0.18 -11.96 14.35
CA ILE A 278 -0.86 -12.04 13.05
C ILE A 278 -1.94 -10.96 12.95
N SER A 279 -2.76 -10.80 14.00
CA SER A 279 -3.79 -9.76 14.08
C SER A 279 -3.20 -8.34 14.07
N ASP A 280 -2.07 -8.11 14.75
CA ASP A 280 -1.37 -6.83 14.76
C ASP A 280 -0.81 -6.47 13.36
N VAL A 281 -0.21 -7.45 12.68
CA VAL A 281 0.26 -7.30 11.29
C VAL A 281 -0.90 -7.04 10.33
N GLU A 282 -2.01 -7.77 10.45
CA GLU A 282 -3.21 -7.58 9.62
C GLU A 282 -3.81 -6.18 9.80
N ALA A 283 -3.88 -5.68 11.03
CA ALA A 283 -4.33 -4.33 11.31
C ALA A 283 -3.41 -3.25 10.71
N ASP A 284 -2.09 -3.42 10.87
CA ASP A 284 -1.11 -2.50 10.30
C ASP A 284 -1.19 -2.48 8.77
N CYS A 285 -1.36 -3.65 8.13
CA CYS A 285 -1.62 -3.77 6.70
C CYS A 285 -2.91 -3.05 6.30
N TYR A 286 -4.01 -3.28 7.04
CA TYR A 286 -5.32 -2.67 6.77
C TYR A 286 -5.26 -1.14 6.84
N TRP A 287 -4.64 -0.57 7.87
CA TRP A 287 -4.56 0.89 8.02
C TRP A 287 -3.62 1.53 7.01
N CYS A 288 -2.50 0.86 6.67
CA CYS A 288 -1.57 1.34 5.64
C CYS A 288 -2.18 1.25 4.23
N LEU A 289 -2.90 0.17 3.91
CA LEU A 289 -3.68 0.04 2.67
C LEU A 289 -4.75 1.14 2.58
N THR A 290 -5.51 1.37 3.66
CA THR A 290 -6.52 2.44 3.70
C THR A 290 -5.88 3.79 3.42
N LYS A 291 -4.71 4.09 4.01
CA LYS A 291 -3.98 5.34 3.81
C LYS A 291 -3.41 5.50 2.40
N LEU A 292 -2.93 4.42 1.79
CA LEU A 292 -2.51 4.43 0.37
C LEU A 292 -3.69 4.72 -0.55
N LEU A 293 -4.83 4.05 -0.32
CA LEU A 293 -6.02 4.16 -1.15
C LEU A 293 -6.78 5.48 -0.95
N ASP A 294 -6.66 6.14 0.21
CA ASP A 294 -7.15 7.51 0.45
C ASP A 294 -6.60 8.51 -0.59
N GLY A 295 -5.33 8.35 -1.01
CA GLY A 295 -4.70 9.19 -2.02
C GLY A 295 -5.11 8.89 -3.48
N MET A 296 -5.84 7.78 -3.71
CA MET A 296 -6.18 7.31 -5.06
C MET A 296 -7.57 6.66 -5.16
N GLN A 297 -8.54 7.12 -4.36
CA GLN A 297 -9.87 6.50 -4.25
C GLN A 297 -10.58 6.32 -5.61
N ASP A 298 -10.45 7.31 -6.50
CA ASP A 298 -11.08 7.31 -7.83
C ASP A 298 -10.49 6.28 -8.83
N HIS A 299 -9.42 5.59 -8.45
CA HIS A 299 -8.89 4.45 -9.20
C HIS A 299 -9.72 3.17 -8.99
N TYR A 300 -10.52 3.10 -7.92
CA TYR A 300 -11.26 1.89 -7.52
C TYR A 300 -12.78 2.13 -7.36
N THR A 301 -13.27 3.36 -7.57
CA THR A 301 -14.70 3.62 -7.70
C THR A 301 -15.25 3.10 -9.04
N PHE A 302 -16.58 3.11 -9.21
CA PHE A 302 -17.25 2.66 -10.44
C PHE A 302 -16.62 3.24 -11.72
N ALA A 303 -16.34 2.37 -12.69
CA ALA A 303 -15.64 2.65 -13.95
C ALA A 303 -14.19 3.16 -13.84
N GLN A 304 -13.62 3.26 -12.63
CA GLN A 304 -12.20 3.55 -12.36
C GLN A 304 -11.68 4.80 -13.11
N PRO A 305 -12.37 5.96 -13.02
CA PRO A 305 -12.04 7.17 -13.79
C PRO A 305 -10.66 7.74 -13.48
N GLY A 306 -10.11 7.48 -12.29
CA GLY A 306 -8.73 7.82 -11.94
C GLY A 306 -7.71 7.17 -12.87
N ILE A 307 -7.82 5.85 -13.06
CA ILE A 307 -6.93 5.09 -13.94
C ILE A 307 -7.07 5.57 -15.39
N GLN A 308 -8.30 5.75 -15.89
CA GLN A 308 -8.51 6.24 -17.27
C GLN A 308 -7.82 7.60 -17.50
N ARG A 309 -7.93 8.51 -16.53
CA ARG A 309 -7.28 9.83 -16.58
C ARG A 309 -5.74 9.72 -16.57
N LEU A 310 -5.16 8.84 -15.76
CA LEU A 310 -3.70 8.66 -15.72
C LEU A 310 -3.16 7.95 -16.97
N VAL A 311 -3.88 6.96 -17.51
CA VAL A 311 -3.56 6.31 -18.80
C VAL A 311 -3.58 7.33 -19.95
N PHE A 312 -4.54 8.26 -19.97
CA PHE A 312 -4.54 9.36 -20.93
C PHE A 312 -3.34 10.29 -20.76
N LYS A 313 -3.03 10.72 -19.51
CA LYS A 313 -1.82 11.52 -19.22
C LYS A 313 -0.54 10.80 -19.66
N LEU A 314 -0.49 9.47 -19.54
CA LEU A 314 0.63 8.64 -19.96
C LEU A 314 0.80 8.64 -21.49
N LYS A 315 -0.28 8.44 -22.27
CA LYS A 315 -0.24 8.54 -23.74
C LYS A 315 0.31 9.89 -24.19
N GLU A 316 -0.19 10.97 -23.61
CA GLU A 316 0.25 12.34 -23.93
C GLU A 316 1.71 12.63 -23.52
N LEU A 317 2.14 12.16 -22.34
CA LEU A 317 3.52 12.33 -21.89
C LEU A 317 4.50 11.54 -22.76
N VAL A 318 4.18 10.28 -23.10
CA VAL A 318 5.01 9.45 -23.98
C VAL A 318 5.10 10.07 -25.37
N ARG A 319 3.99 10.56 -25.94
CA ARG A 319 3.99 11.31 -27.21
C ARG A 319 4.87 12.56 -27.20
N ARG A 320 4.96 13.25 -26.05
CA ARG A 320 5.80 14.45 -25.89
C ARG A 320 7.30 14.13 -25.73
N ILE A 321 7.64 12.93 -25.25
CA ILE A 321 9.02 12.50 -24.99
C ILE A 321 9.61 11.74 -26.19
N ASP A 322 8.84 10.80 -26.74
CA ASP A 322 9.25 9.88 -27.81
C ASP A 322 8.07 9.71 -28.80
N GLU A 323 7.84 10.76 -29.60
CA GLU A 323 6.84 10.77 -30.65
C GLU A 323 6.94 9.57 -31.62
N PRO A 324 8.14 9.10 -32.03
CA PRO A 324 8.27 7.90 -32.86
C PRO A 324 7.68 6.64 -32.24
N VAL A 325 7.87 6.38 -30.93
CA VAL A 325 7.22 5.26 -30.23
C VAL A 325 5.71 5.46 -30.20
N ALA A 326 5.24 6.63 -29.75
CA ALA A 326 3.81 6.89 -29.60
C ALA A 326 3.05 6.77 -30.93
N ARG A 327 3.61 7.29 -32.02
CA ARG A 327 3.04 7.20 -33.36
C ARG A 327 3.03 5.74 -33.84
N HIS A 328 4.11 4.97 -33.64
CA HIS A 328 4.14 3.56 -34.02
C HIS A 328 3.08 2.74 -33.27
N MET A 329 2.90 2.96 -31.96
CA MET A 329 1.85 2.30 -31.18
C MET A 329 0.45 2.62 -31.74
N GLU A 330 0.20 3.87 -32.13
CA GLU A 330 -1.07 4.33 -32.73
C GLU A 330 -1.27 3.79 -34.16
N GLU A 331 -0.22 3.72 -34.99
CA GLU A 331 -0.22 3.11 -36.33
C GLU A 331 -0.49 1.60 -36.28
N GLN A 332 -0.02 0.90 -35.24
CA GLN A 332 -0.37 -0.50 -34.96
C GLN A 332 -1.76 -0.67 -34.31
N GLY A 333 -2.48 0.42 -34.01
CA GLY A 333 -3.80 0.37 -33.37
C GLY A 333 -3.79 -0.07 -31.90
N LEU A 334 -2.64 0.02 -31.21
CA LEU A 334 -2.54 -0.29 -29.79
C LEU A 334 -3.00 0.89 -28.93
N GLU A 335 -4.08 0.69 -28.17
CA GLU A 335 -4.53 1.65 -27.17
C GLU A 335 -3.83 1.47 -25.84
N PHE A 336 -3.39 2.57 -25.24
CA PHE A 336 -2.61 2.55 -23.98
C PHE A 336 -3.35 1.85 -22.83
N LEU A 337 -4.70 1.88 -22.85
CA LEU A 337 -5.53 1.21 -21.86
C LEU A 337 -5.36 -0.33 -21.86
N GLN A 338 -4.99 -0.94 -23.00
CA GLN A 338 -4.87 -2.39 -23.15
C GLN A 338 -3.70 -2.99 -22.34
N PHE A 339 -2.69 -2.19 -21.98
CA PHE A 339 -1.57 -2.61 -21.13
C PHE A 339 -1.48 -1.79 -19.83
N ALA A 340 -1.54 -0.46 -19.93
CA ALA A 340 -1.25 0.43 -18.79
C ALA A 340 -2.33 0.39 -17.70
N PHE A 341 -3.55 -0.08 -18.00
CA PHE A 341 -4.57 -0.29 -16.96
C PHE A 341 -4.05 -1.18 -15.83
N ARG A 342 -3.40 -2.31 -16.17
CA ARG A 342 -2.83 -3.25 -15.18
C ARG A 342 -1.73 -2.59 -14.35
N TRP A 343 -0.91 -1.74 -14.98
CA TRP A 343 0.18 -1.03 -14.32
C TRP A 343 -0.31 -0.07 -13.24
N TYR A 344 -1.38 0.70 -13.50
CA TYR A 344 -1.99 1.58 -12.50
C TYR A 344 -2.78 0.79 -11.45
N ASN A 345 -3.61 -0.16 -11.88
CA ASN A 345 -4.50 -0.93 -10.99
C ASN A 345 -3.74 -1.82 -9.97
N CYS A 346 -2.51 -2.24 -10.31
CA CYS A 346 -1.66 -3.08 -9.46
C CYS A 346 -0.33 -2.41 -9.06
N LEU A 347 -0.16 -1.10 -9.27
CA LEU A 347 1.05 -0.32 -8.97
C LEU A 347 2.38 -0.98 -9.39
N LEU A 348 2.44 -1.48 -10.62
CA LEU A 348 3.55 -2.27 -11.21
C LEU A 348 3.91 -3.61 -10.52
N ILE A 349 3.17 -4.08 -9.50
CA ILE A 349 3.46 -5.36 -8.81
C ILE A 349 3.53 -6.56 -9.76
N ARG A 350 2.79 -6.52 -10.88
CA ARG A 350 2.74 -7.60 -11.88
C ARG A 350 3.78 -7.46 -13.00
N GLU A 351 4.58 -6.40 -13.00
CA GLU A 351 5.47 -6.05 -14.12
C GLU A 351 6.97 -6.14 -13.79
N ILE A 352 7.34 -6.19 -12.50
CA ILE A 352 8.74 -6.26 -12.04
C ILE A 352 8.94 -7.31 -10.93
N PRO A 353 10.17 -7.82 -10.70
CA PRO A 353 10.43 -8.82 -9.68
C PRO A 353 10.00 -8.38 -8.28
N TYR A 354 9.38 -9.29 -7.52
CA TYR A 354 8.86 -9.00 -6.20
C TYR A 354 9.95 -8.53 -5.21
N SER A 355 11.20 -8.98 -5.40
CA SER A 355 12.37 -8.58 -4.62
C SER A 355 12.63 -7.06 -4.62
N ILE A 356 12.26 -6.34 -5.68
CA ILE A 356 12.50 -4.90 -5.83
C ILE A 356 11.24 -4.05 -5.63
N ILE A 357 10.06 -4.66 -5.42
CA ILE A 357 8.80 -3.95 -5.15
C ILE A 357 8.91 -3.05 -3.91
N ASN A 358 9.54 -3.55 -2.84
CA ASN A 358 9.73 -2.77 -1.62
C ASN A 358 10.63 -1.53 -1.85
N ARG A 359 11.63 -1.62 -2.75
CA ARG A 359 12.43 -0.45 -3.14
C ARG A 359 11.61 0.55 -3.95
N LEU A 360 10.77 0.10 -4.88
CA LEU A 360 9.87 0.98 -5.63
C LEU A 360 8.88 1.70 -4.70
N TRP A 361 8.31 0.95 -3.76
CA TRP A 361 7.34 1.45 -2.80
C TRP A 361 7.94 2.42 -1.77
N ASP A 362 9.24 2.30 -1.43
CA ASP A 362 9.94 3.33 -0.65
C ASP A 362 9.84 4.72 -1.32
N THR A 363 9.92 4.79 -2.66
CA THR A 363 9.71 6.05 -3.41
C THR A 363 8.24 6.41 -3.53
N TYR A 364 7.34 5.45 -3.77
CA TYR A 364 5.90 5.74 -3.84
C TYR A 364 5.37 6.38 -2.56
N LEU A 365 5.75 5.84 -1.40
CA LEU A 365 5.36 6.39 -0.10
C LEU A 365 6.07 7.71 0.22
N ALA A 366 7.21 8.00 -0.42
CA ALA A 366 7.92 9.28 -0.30
C ALA A 366 7.28 10.42 -1.11
N GLU A 367 6.50 10.13 -2.16
CA GLU A 367 5.74 11.12 -2.93
C GLU A 367 4.41 11.52 -2.24
N GLY A 368 3.85 10.64 -1.40
CA GLY A 368 2.61 10.90 -0.66
C GLY A 368 1.45 11.26 -1.59
N ASP A 369 0.77 12.38 -1.30
CA ASP A 369 -0.38 12.89 -2.08
C ASP A 369 -0.05 13.18 -3.56
N ALA A 370 1.23 13.39 -3.91
CA ALA A 370 1.67 13.63 -5.30
C ALA A 370 1.80 12.33 -6.12
N LEU A 371 1.74 11.16 -5.48
CA LEU A 371 1.99 9.87 -6.10
C LEU A 371 1.22 9.63 -7.41
N PRO A 372 -0.12 9.83 -7.51
CA PRO A 372 -0.85 9.51 -8.74
C PRO A 372 -0.36 10.27 -9.98
N ASP A 373 0.10 11.52 -9.80
CA ASP A 373 0.67 12.31 -10.89
C ASP A 373 2.13 11.92 -11.17
N PHE A 374 2.91 11.52 -10.15
CA PHE A 374 4.27 11.03 -10.35
C PHE A 374 4.33 9.65 -11.03
N LEU A 375 3.34 8.77 -10.80
CA LEU A 375 3.20 7.48 -11.49
C LEU A 375 3.23 7.62 -13.01
N VAL A 376 2.66 8.71 -13.57
CA VAL A 376 2.69 8.98 -15.01
C VAL A 376 4.13 9.07 -15.55
N TYR A 377 5.03 9.72 -14.80
CA TYR A 377 6.44 9.85 -15.17
C TYR A 377 7.22 8.56 -14.97
N ILE A 378 6.93 7.82 -13.88
CA ILE A 378 7.52 6.49 -13.64
C ILE A 378 7.11 5.54 -14.76
N TYR A 379 5.86 5.54 -15.20
CA TYR A 379 5.34 4.58 -16.18
C TYR A 379 5.75 4.95 -17.61
N ALA A 380 5.86 6.25 -17.92
CA ALA A 380 6.50 6.69 -19.15
C ALA A 380 7.97 6.26 -19.18
N SER A 381 8.69 6.41 -18.06
CA SER A 381 10.08 5.98 -17.94
C SER A 381 10.19 4.46 -18.10
N PHE A 382 9.35 3.70 -17.41
CA PHE A 382 9.29 2.25 -17.51
C PHE A 382 9.08 1.79 -18.96
N LEU A 383 8.01 2.25 -19.63
CA LEU A 383 7.72 1.94 -21.04
C LEU A 383 8.89 2.28 -21.97
N LEU A 384 9.44 3.49 -21.86
CA LEU A 384 10.53 3.99 -22.71
C LEU A 384 11.90 3.41 -22.35
N THR A 385 11.98 2.41 -21.46
CA THR A 385 13.14 1.51 -21.36
C THR A 385 13.28 0.66 -22.62
N TRP A 386 12.17 0.37 -23.31
CA TRP A 386 12.11 -0.49 -24.50
C TRP A 386 11.67 0.25 -25.77
N SER A 387 11.96 1.55 -25.85
CA SER A 387 11.61 2.40 -27.01
C SER A 387 12.08 1.77 -28.33
N ASP A 388 13.33 1.30 -28.39
CA ASP A 388 13.93 0.75 -29.61
C ASP A 388 13.40 -0.64 -29.97
N GLU A 389 12.93 -1.43 -29.00
CA GLU A 389 12.20 -2.68 -29.23
C GLU A 389 10.79 -2.39 -29.75
N LEU A 390 10.02 -1.56 -29.05
CA LEU A 390 8.61 -1.26 -29.36
C LEU A 390 8.41 -0.76 -30.79
N LYS A 391 9.31 0.08 -31.31
CA LYS A 391 9.30 0.59 -32.71
C LYS A 391 9.48 -0.49 -33.78
N LYS A 392 9.76 -1.74 -33.42
CA LYS A 392 9.97 -2.86 -34.34
C LYS A 392 8.85 -3.90 -34.30
N LEU A 393 8.00 -3.87 -33.27
CA LEU A 393 6.97 -4.88 -33.04
C LEU A 393 5.69 -4.55 -33.80
N ASP A 394 5.01 -5.57 -34.33
CA ASP A 394 3.61 -5.42 -34.76
C ASP A 394 2.63 -5.37 -33.57
N PHE A 395 1.34 -5.18 -33.84
CA PHE A 395 0.30 -5.16 -32.80
C PHE A 395 0.32 -6.39 -31.87
N GLN A 396 0.41 -7.61 -32.42
CA GLN A 396 0.33 -8.85 -31.64
C GLN A 396 1.61 -9.05 -30.81
N GLU A 397 2.77 -8.83 -31.41
CA GLU A 397 4.06 -8.87 -30.73
C GLU A 397 4.12 -7.83 -29.59
N MET A 398 3.62 -6.61 -29.84
CA MET A 398 3.64 -5.51 -28.87
C MET A 398 2.70 -5.76 -27.69
N VAL A 399 1.49 -6.30 -27.92
CA VAL A 399 0.58 -6.73 -26.84
C VAL A 399 1.24 -7.82 -25.99
N MET A 400 1.85 -8.84 -26.62
CA MET A 400 2.50 -9.93 -25.90
C MET A 400 3.71 -9.45 -25.08
N PHE A 401 4.52 -8.54 -25.65
CA PHE A 401 5.69 -7.95 -25.01
C PHE A 401 5.31 -7.07 -23.81
N LEU A 402 4.34 -6.17 -23.97
CA LEU A 402 3.90 -5.28 -22.89
C LEU A 402 3.17 -6.00 -21.75
N GLN A 403 2.64 -7.20 -22.00
CA GLN A 403 2.09 -8.08 -20.96
C GLN A 403 3.14 -8.93 -20.25
N HIS A 404 4.35 -9.09 -20.82
CA HIS A 404 5.42 -9.96 -20.32
C HIS A 404 6.80 -9.29 -20.49
N LEU A 405 6.94 -8.08 -19.93
CA LEU A 405 8.16 -7.30 -20.06
C LEU A 405 9.39 -8.04 -19.49
N PRO A 406 10.58 -7.90 -20.10
CA PRO A 406 11.77 -8.67 -19.72
C PRO A 406 12.43 -8.11 -18.45
N THR A 407 11.73 -8.17 -17.33
CA THR A 407 12.13 -7.58 -16.04
C THR A 407 12.63 -8.61 -15.03
N HIS A 408 12.50 -9.91 -15.30
CA HIS A 408 12.84 -11.01 -14.38
C HIS A 408 14.28 -10.98 -13.81
N THR A 409 15.23 -10.35 -14.51
CA THR A 409 16.63 -10.15 -14.05
C THR A 409 16.89 -8.80 -13.38
N TRP A 410 15.88 -7.92 -13.29
CA TRP A 410 16.05 -6.57 -12.75
C TRP A 410 16.43 -6.58 -11.29
N THR A 411 17.32 -5.65 -10.96
CA THR A 411 17.77 -5.34 -9.61
C THR A 411 17.37 -3.91 -9.25
N ASP A 412 17.76 -3.46 -8.06
CA ASP A 412 17.64 -2.05 -7.70
C ASP A 412 18.30 -1.13 -8.75
N GLN A 413 19.35 -1.56 -9.46
CA GLN A 413 20.04 -0.72 -10.44
C GLN A 413 19.15 -0.32 -11.63
N GLU A 414 18.43 -1.27 -12.22
CA GLU A 414 17.47 -1.00 -13.31
C GLU A 414 16.33 -0.09 -12.82
N LEU A 415 15.86 -0.32 -11.60
CA LEU A 415 14.82 0.47 -10.96
C LEU A 415 15.26 1.92 -10.69
N GLU A 416 16.47 2.14 -10.18
CA GLU A 416 17.04 3.48 -9.97
C GLU A 416 17.17 4.25 -11.30
N MET A 417 17.48 3.59 -12.41
CA MET A 417 17.50 4.23 -13.74
C MET A 417 16.10 4.69 -14.16
N VAL A 418 15.07 3.85 -13.94
CA VAL A 418 13.66 4.22 -14.22
C VAL A 418 13.23 5.41 -13.35
N LEU A 419 13.49 5.36 -12.04
CA LEU A 419 13.12 6.42 -11.09
C LEU A 419 13.87 7.74 -11.36
N SER A 420 15.17 7.68 -11.67
CA SER A 420 15.99 8.87 -11.98
C SER A 420 15.49 9.58 -13.24
N ARG A 421 15.19 8.84 -14.31
CA ARG A 421 14.64 9.38 -15.56
C ARG A 421 13.23 9.95 -15.35
N ALA A 422 12.39 9.29 -14.54
CA ALA A 422 11.07 9.80 -14.16
C ALA A 422 11.16 11.13 -13.40
N PHE A 423 12.06 11.25 -12.42
CA PHE A 423 12.31 12.49 -11.67
C PHE A 423 12.80 13.64 -12.55
N MET A 424 13.72 13.35 -13.49
CA MET A 424 14.17 14.33 -14.49
C MET A 424 13.01 14.84 -15.35
N TRP A 425 12.17 13.95 -15.88
CA TRP A 425 11.03 14.33 -16.71
C TRP A 425 9.95 15.07 -15.93
N HIS A 426 9.64 14.64 -14.70
CA HIS A 426 8.76 15.38 -13.81
C HIS A 426 9.26 16.82 -13.62
N SER A 427 10.55 16.97 -13.31
CA SER A 427 11.18 18.29 -13.15
C SER A 427 11.11 19.16 -14.42
N MET A 428 11.29 18.57 -15.61
CA MET A 428 11.27 19.30 -16.90
C MET A 428 9.84 19.69 -17.34
N PHE A 429 8.88 18.78 -17.23
CA PHE A 429 7.55 18.98 -17.80
C PHE A 429 6.58 19.65 -16.83
N ASN A 430 6.68 19.41 -15.51
CA ASN A 430 5.84 20.06 -14.50
C ASN A 430 6.22 21.54 -14.31
N SER A 431 7.50 21.90 -14.47
CA SER A 431 7.96 23.30 -14.48
C SER A 431 7.62 24.06 -15.78
N SER A 432 7.01 23.39 -16.77
CA SER A 432 6.68 23.95 -18.08
C SER A 432 5.16 24.02 -18.38
N PRO A 433 4.33 24.70 -17.55
CA PRO A 433 2.88 24.80 -17.77
C PRO A 433 2.49 25.68 -18.99
N ASN A 434 3.41 26.51 -19.49
CA ASN A 434 3.16 27.51 -20.54
C ASN A 434 2.97 26.98 -21.98
N HIS A 435 2.69 25.68 -22.15
CA HIS A 435 2.33 25.09 -23.44
C HIS A 435 0.98 24.33 -23.42
N LEU A 436 0.19 24.45 -22.36
CA LEU A 436 -1.20 23.93 -22.31
C LEU A 436 -2.22 24.84 -23.06
N ALA A 437 -1.75 25.70 -23.94
CA ALA A 437 -2.56 26.53 -24.83
C ALA A 437 -1.86 26.67 -26.20
N SER A 438 -2.17 25.76 -27.13
CA SER A 438 -1.90 25.85 -28.56
C SER A 438 -2.88 24.92 -29.29
#